data_AF-A0A955PFF7-F1
#
_entry.id   AF-A0A955PFF7-F1
#
_cell.length_a   1.000
_cell.length_b   1.000
_cell.length_c   1.000
_cell.angle_alpha   90.00
_cell.angle_beta   90.00
_cell.angle_gamma   90.00
#
_symmetry.space_group_name_H-M   'P 1'
#
loop_
_entity.id
_entity.type
_entity.pdbx_description
1 polymer ?
#
loop_
_entity_poly.entity_id
_entity_poly.type
_entity_poly.pdbx_seq_one_letter_code
_entity_poly.pdbx_strand_id
1 'polypeptide(L)'
;YQNRFEKFAEDHSGLISGSEGWRHMSALRFHELGAAKAFVAQLTEAGLDMSVQTYKADAPPVVLTKIPLIADERAVDFILDRMEAAIGTLAK
;
A
#
# COMPACT_ATOMS: atom_id res chain seq x y z
N TYR A 1 4.76 4.40 12.25
CA TYR A 1 4.11 3.56 11.22
C TYR A 1 2.59 3.69 11.22
N GLN A 2 1.84 3.08 12.16
CA GLN A 2 0.37 2.95 12.10
C GLN A 2 -0.36 4.25 11.71
N ASN A 3 -0.20 5.32 12.50
CA ASN A 3 -0.89 6.58 12.23
C ASN A 3 -0.53 7.19 10.87
N ARG A 4 0.73 7.04 10.40
CA ARG A 4 1.13 7.50 9.06
C ARG A 4 0.49 6.66 7.97
N PHE A 5 0.34 5.36 8.18
CA PHE A 5 -0.29 4.44 7.23
C PHE A 5 -1.81 4.69 7.11
N GLU A 6 -2.49 4.91 8.24
CA GLU A 6 -3.90 5.31 8.25
C GLU A 6 -4.10 6.67 7.58
N LYS A 7 -3.25 7.66 7.94
CA LYS A 7 -3.27 8.97 7.29
C LYS A 7 -3.02 8.89 5.79
N PHE A 8 -2.09 8.04 5.33
CA PHE A 8 -1.87 7.79 3.90
C PHE A 8 -3.14 7.29 3.22
N ALA A 9 -3.88 6.36 3.83
CA ALA A 9 -5.14 5.88 3.27
C ALA A 9 -6.21 6.99 3.19
N GLU A 10 -6.27 7.86 4.19
CA GLU A 10 -7.18 9.01 4.24
C GLU A 10 -6.83 10.07 3.18
N ASP A 11 -5.56 10.45 3.08
CA ASP A 11 -5.08 11.49 2.15
C ASP A 11 -5.29 11.08 0.67
N HIS A 12 -5.34 9.77 0.40
CA HIS A 12 -5.52 9.19 -0.94
C HIS A 12 -6.89 8.51 -1.12
N SER A 13 -7.92 8.98 -0.43
CA SER A 13 -9.27 8.36 -0.42
C SER A 13 -9.97 8.27 -1.79
N GLY A 14 -9.48 9.02 -2.80
CA GLY A 14 -9.95 8.92 -4.18
C GLY A 14 -9.60 7.59 -4.86
N LEU A 15 -8.53 6.93 -4.43
CA LEU A 15 -8.10 5.61 -4.94
C LEU A 15 -8.25 4.51 -3.88
N ILE A 16 -8.19 4.88 -2.61
CA ILE A 16 -8.18 3.98 -1.46
C ILE A 16 -9.54 4.05 -0.74
N SER A 17 -10.19 2.89 -0.57
CA SER A 17 -11.44 2.74 0.18
C SER A 17 -11.20 2.52 1.68
N GLY A 18 -9.95 2.38 2.10
CA GLY A 18 -9.51 2.43 3.49
C GLY A 18 -8.35 1.50 3.78
N SER A 19 -8.02 1.37 5.07
CA SER A 19 -6.98 0.48 5.58
C SER A 19 -7.57 -0.56 6.54
N GLU A 20 -6.90 -1.70 6.66
CA GLU A 20 -7.22 -2.75 7.64
C GLU A 20 -5.97 -3.23 8.38
N GLY A 21 -6.20 -3.90 9.50
CA GLY A 21 -5.17 -4.58 10.27
C GLY A 21 -4.40 -3.68 11.23
N TRP A 22 -3.26 -4.16 11.72
CA TRP A 22 -2.49 -3.47 12.75
C TRP A 22 -0.98 -3.66 12.58
N ARG A 23 -0.28 -2.53 12.51
CA ARG A 23 1.17 -2.42 12.31
C ARG A 23 1.63 -3.30 11.15
N HIS A 24 2.54 -4.23 11.36
CA HIS A 24 3.14 -5.04 10.30
C HIS A 24 2.14 -5.93 9.55
N MET A 25 0.94 -6.13 10.11
CA MET A 25 -0.17 -6.84 9.47
C MET A 25 -1.21 -5.87 8.91
N SER A 26 -0.77 -4.84 8.19
CA SER A 26 -1.65 -3.83 7.62
C SER A 26 -1.87 -4.02 6.12
N ALA A 27 -3.06 -3.64 5.66
CA ALA A 27 -3.47 -3.72 4.27
C ALA A 27 -4.18 -2.44 3.81
N LEU A 28 -4.03 -2.12 2.53
CA LEU A 28 -4.78 -1.06 1.86
C LEU A 28 -5.87 -1.69 0.99
N ARG A 29 -7.09 -1.18 1.09
CA ARG A 29 -8.17 -1.51 0.17
C ARG A 29 -8.27 -0.40 -0.87
N PHE A 30 -8.18 -0.75 -2.14
CA PHE A 30 -8.44 0.17 -3.24
C PHE A 30 -9.93 0.14 -3.60
N HIS A 31 -10.39 1.12 -4.36
CA HIS A 31 -11.71 1.02 -5.02
C HIS A 31 -11.64 0.06 -6.20
N GLU A 32 -10.55 0.15 -6.97
CA GLU A 32 -10.39 -0.56 -8.24
C GLU A 32 -9.15 -1.46 -8.25
N LEU A 33 -9.30 -2.68 -8.80
CA LEU A 33 -8.20 -3.63 -8.90
C LEU A 33 -7.06 -3.14 -9.82
N GLY A 34 -7.40 -2.39 -10.87
CA GLY A 34 -6.41 -1.81 -11.78
C GLY A 34 -5.46 -0.85 -11.07
N ALA A 35 -6.00 0.04 -10.23
CA ALA A 35 -5.21 0.97 -9.43
C ALA A 35 -4.31 0.24 -8.43
N ALA A 36 -4.85 -0.77 -7.72
CA ALA A 36 -4.06 -1.59 -6.80
C ALA A 36 -2.88 -2.30 -7.49
N LYS A 37 -3.12 -2.88 -8.68
CA LYS A 37 -2.06 -3.54 -9.48
C LYS A 37 -1.00 -2.55 -9.95
N ALA A 38 -1.42 -1.39 -10.45
CA ALA A 38 -0.48 -0.36 -10.92
C ALA A 38 0.36 0.21 -9.77
N PHE A 39 -0.24 0.43 -8.60
CA PHE A 39 0.46 0.83 -7.38
C PHE A 39 1.54 -0.18 -6.98
N VAL A 40 1.18 -1.48 -6.92
CA VAL A 40 2.13 -2.56 -6.60
C VAL A 40 3.24 -2.66 -7.66
N ALA A 41 2.92 -2.46 -8.94
CA ALA A 41 3.92 -2.47 -10.00
C ALA A 41 4.95 -1.35 -9.83
N GLN A 42 4.51 -0.13 -9.50
CA GLN A 42 5.41 1.01 -9.21
C GLN A 42 6.31 0.74 -7.99
N LEU A 43 5.76 0.15 -6.93
CA LEU A 43 6.54 -0.26 -5.76
C LEU A 43 7.58 -1.33 -6.11
N THR A 44 7.18 -2.31 -6.92
CA THR A 44 8.07 -3.41 -7.37
C THR A 44 9.23 -2.85 -8.20
N GLU A 45 8.95 -1.94 -9.13
CA GLU A 45 9.98 -1.22 -9.91
C GLU A 45 10.94 -0.43 -9.01
N ALA A 46 10.43 0.11 -7.91
CA ALA A 46 11.23 0.78 -6.87
C ALA A 46 11.97 -0.18 -5.91
N GLY A 47 11.85 -1.51 -6.09
CA GLY A 47 12.52 -2.53 -5.29
C GLY A 47 11.79 -2.95 -4.01
N LEU A 48 10.50 -2.63 -3.86
CA LEU A 48 9.67 -3.01 -2.72
C LEU A 48 8.69 -4.12 -3.10
N ASP A 49 8.74 -5.24 -2.37
CA ASP A 49 7.76 -6.32 -2.50
C ASP A 49 6.48 -5.98 -1.72
N MET A 50 5.40 -5.75 -2.43
CA MET A 50 4.03 -5.76 -1.91
C MET A 50 3.16 -6.56 -2.87
N SER A 51 2.03 -7.07 -2.39
CA SER A 51 1.18 -7.95 -3.20
C SER A 51 -0.27 -7.54 -3.13
N VAL A 52 -0.91 -7.42 -4.29
CA VAL A 52 -2.36 -7.39 -4.40
C VAL A 52 -2.91 -8.81 -4.26
N GLN A 53 -4.00 -8.97 -3.51
CA GLN A 53 -4.65 -10.25 -3.31
C GLN A 53 -5.51 -10.58 -4.53
N THR A 54 -4.99 -11.35 -5.50
CA THR A 54 -5.70 -11.71 -6.76
C THR A 54 -5.95 -13.20 -6.93
N TYR A 55 -5.76 -14.00 -5.89
CA TYR A 55 -5.81 -15.47 -5.99
C TYR A 55 -7.24 -16.05 -6.05
N LYS A 56 -8.26 -15.25 -5.78
CA LYS A 56 -9.68 -15.61 -5.97
C LYS A 56 -10.28 -14.65 -7.00
N ALA A 57 -11.17 -15.15 -7.86
CA ALA A 57 -11.82 -14.36 -8.91
C ALA A 57 -12.50 -13.09 -8.35
N ASP A 58 -13.10 -13.21 -7.15
CA ASP A 58 -13.78 -12.12 -6.46
C ASP A 58 -12.96 -11.56 -5.29
N ALA A 59 -11.64 -11.73 -5.31
CA ALA A 59 -10.80 -11.17 -4.26
C ALA A 59 -10.90 -9.63 -4.29
N PRO A 60 -11.13 -8.99 -3.13
CA PRO A 60 -11.19 -7.53 -3.08
C PRO A 60 -9.84 -6.94 -3.49
N PRO A 61 -9.81 -5.72 -4.05
CA PRO A 61 -8.60 -5.05 -4.51
C PRO A 61 -7.75 -4.58 -3.32
N VAL A 62 -7.13 -5.54 -2.63
CA VAL A 62 -6.41 -5.36 -1.37
C VAL A 62 -4.92 -5.54 -1.58
N VAL A 63 -4.12 -4.57 -1.15
CA VAL A 63 -2.67 -4.64 -1.14
C VAL A 63 -2.19 -4.89 0.28
N LEU A 64 -1.45 -5.99 0.48
CA LEU A 64 -0.81 -6.28 1.76
C LEU A 64 0.53 -5.55 1.86
N THR A 65 0.74 -4.83 2.97
CA THR A 65 2.06 -4.31 3.30
C THR A 65 2.95 -5.41 3.86
N LYS A 66 4.25 -5.35 3.56
CA LYS A 66 5.23 -6.37 3.97
C LYS A 66 6.43 -5.70 4.62
N ILE A 67 6.24 -5.21 5.84
CA ILE A 67 7.33 -4.57 6.60
C ILE A 67 8.04 -5.64 7.46
N PRO A 68 9.38 -5.76 7.39
CA PRO A 68 10.13 -6.67 8.25
C PRO A 68 9.96 -6.32 9.73
N LEU A 69 9.90 -7.32 10.61
CA LEU A 69 9.82 -7.09 12.07
C LEU A 69 11.05 -6.36 12.64
N ILE A 70 12.19 -6.47 11.95
CA ILE A 70 13.45 -5.82 12.31
C ILE A 70 13.59 -4.41 11.72
N ALA A 71 12.56 -3.91 11.02
CA ALA A 71 12.60 -2.56 10.45
C ALA A 71 12.64 -1.52 11.58
N ASP A 72 13.59 -0.60 11.46
CA ASP A 72 13.63 0.59 12.29
C ASP A 72 12.75 1.70 11.71
N GLU A 73 12.69 2.83 12.41
CA GLU A 73 11.89 3.98 11.99
C GLU A 73 12.32 4.52 10.62
N ARG A 74 13.63 4.48 10.30
CA ARG A 74 14.15 4.97 9.02
C ARG A 74 13.74 4.07 7.85
N ALA A 75 13.78 2.76 8.04
CA ALA A 75 13.31 1.80 7.05
C ALA A 75 11.80 1.97 6.82
N VAL A 76 11.04 2.18 7.89
CA VAL A 76 9.60 2.46 7.80
C VAL A 76 9.32 3.75 7.02
N ASP A 77 10.05 4.83 7.33
CA ASP A 77 9.89 6.11 6.65
C ASP A 77 10.22 5.99 5.16
N PHE A 78 11.32 5.32 4.83
CA PHE A 78 11.68 5.01 3.45
C PHE A 78 10.56 4.27 2.71
N ILE A 79 9.97 3.24 3.31
CA ILE A 79 8.87 2.48 2.69
C ILE A 79 7.64 3.37 2.45
N LEU A 80 7.23 4.15 3.44
CA LEU A 80 6.08 5.05 3.32
C LEU A 80 6.31 6.14 2.26
N ASP A 81 7.52 6.68 2.17
CA ASP A 81 7.84 7.70 1.16
C ASP A 81 7.83 7.11 -0.26
N ARG A 82 8.22 5.83 -0.42
CA ARG A 82 8.05 5.12 -1.71
C ARG A 82 6.60 4.83 -2.04
N MET A 83 5.76 4.55 -1.04
CA MET A 83 4.31 4.44 -1.24
C MET A 83 3.71 5.77 -1.72
N GLU A 84 4.11 6.89 -1.12
CA GLU A 84 3.69 8.22 -1.53
C GLU A 84 4.08 8.53 -2.98
N ALA A 85 5.33 8.23 -3.35
CA ALA A 85 5.79 8.40 -4.73
C ALA A 85 4.98 7.52 -5.71
N ALA A 86 4.72 6.26 -5.36
CA ALA A 86 3.99 5.33 -6.21
C ALA A 86 2.52 5.76 -6.42
N ILE A 87 1.80 6.15 -5.35
CA ILE A 87 0.40 6.57 -5.47
C ILE A 87 0.27 7.89 -6.25
N GLY A 88 1.24 8.80 -6.12
CA GLY A 88 1.28 10.06 -6.87
C GLY A 88 1.35 9.89 -8.39
N THR A 89 1.85 8.75 -8.89
CA THR A 89 1.85 8.44 -10.34
C THR A 89 0.46 8.08 -10.88
N LEU A 90 -0.47 7.69 -10.01
CA LEU A 90 -1.82 7.22 -10.35
C LEU A 90 -2.88 8.31 -10.26
N ALA A 91 -2.62 9.36 -9.48
CA ALA A 91 -3.57 10.45 -9.20
C ALA A 91 -3.61 11.55 -10.28
N LYS A 92 -3.37 11.21 -11.55
CA LYS A 92 -3.43 12.14 -12.69
C LYS A 92 -4.80 12.17 -13.36
#